data_AF-A0A2R7KPQ6-F1
#
_entry.id   AF-A0A2R7KPQ6-F1
#
_cell.length_a   1.000
_cell.length_b   1.000
_cell.length_c   1.000
_cell.angle_alpha   90.00
_cell.angle_beta   90.00
_cell.angle_gamma   90.00
#
_symmetry.space_group_name_H-M   'P 1'
#
loop_
_entity.id
_entity.type
_entity.pdbx_description
1 polymer ?
#
loop_
_entity_poly.entity_id
_entity_poly.type
_entity_poly.pdbx_seq_one_letter_code
_entity_poly.pdbx_strand_id
1 'polypeptide(L)' 'MALTGKIFVEEKDILYIRGEIKGEIRGEHKKALDVAQELKNEGCSSSFITKITKLSIQEIEAL' A
#
# COMPACT_ATOMS: atom_id res chain seq x y z
N MET A 1 10.41 12.95 -39.23
CA MET A 1 10.92 11.62 -38.82
C MET A 1 11.16 11.69 -37.31
N ALA A 2 10.25 11.17 -36.51
CA ALA A 2 10.27 11.33 -35.06
C ALA A 2 11.40 10.50 -34.45
N LEU A 3 12.18 11.10 -33.55
CA LEU A 3 13.27 10.47 -32.80
C LEU A 3 12.72 9.56 -31.67
N THR A 4 11.77 8.67 -31.98
CA THR A 4 11.17 7.71 -31.04
C THR A 4 12.01 6.43 -30.89
N GLY A 5 13.33 6.55 -31.02
CA GLY A 5 14.24 5.41 -31.19
C GLY A 5 15.39 5.30 -30.19
N LYS A 6 15.39 6.06 -29.09
CA LYS A 6 16.35 5.85 -27.98
C LYS A 6 15.59 5.43 -26.74
N ILE A 7 15.04 4.23 -26.89
CA ILE A 7 14.39 3.42 -25.89
C ILE A 7 15.43 3.16 -24.79
N PHE A 8 15.18 3.75 -23.62
CA PHE A 8 15.49 3.25 -22.28
C PHE A 8 16.70 2.31 -22.20
N VAL A 9 17.87 2.89 -21.91
CA VAL A 9 18.91 2.17 -21.16
C VAL A 9 18.32 1.89 -19.78
N GLU A 10 18.46 0.65 -19.30
CA GLU A 10 17.91 0.09 -18.06
C GLU A 10 18.42 0.76 -16.77
N GLU A 11 18.20 2.06 -16.62
CA GLU A 11 18.21 2.72 -15.32
C GLU A 11 16.77 3.18 -15.08
N LYS A 12 16.10 2.50 -14.14
CA LYS A 12 14.81 2.95 -13.63
C LYS A 12 14.99 4.40 -13.15
N ASP A 13 14.49 5.36 -13.92
CA ASP A 13 14.57 6.78 -13.57
C ASP A 13 14.03 7.03 -12.15
N ILE A 14 14.53 8.07 -11.47
CA ILE A 14 14.12 8.41 -10.09
C ILE A 14 12.59 8.53 -9.97
N LEU A 15 11.92 9.01 -11.03
CA LEU A 15 10.46 9.09 -11.13
C LEU A 15 9.80 7.71 -11.14
N TYR A 16 10.37 6.76 -11.89
CA TYR A 16 9.88 5.38 -11.95
C TYR A 16 10.06 4.69 -10.58
N ILE A 17 11.22 4.81 -9.95
CA ILE A 17 11.49 4.27 -8.59
C ILE A 17 10.51 4.86 -7.56
N ARG A 18 10.29 6.18 -7.58
CA ARG A 18 9.30 6.84 -6.71
C ARG A 18 7.89 6.33 -6.96
N GLY A 19 7.55 6.04 -8.21
CA GLY A 19 6.26 5.45 -8.60
C GLY A 19 6.07 4.07 -8.00
N GLU A 20 7.06 3.18 -8.12
CA GLU A 20 7.03 1.83 -7.56
C GLU A 20 6.92 1.85 -6.04
N ILE A 21 7.77 2.62 -5.34
CA ILE A 21 7.72 2.74 -3.87
C ILE A 21 6.34 3.22 -3.41
N LYS A 22 5.78 4.23 -4.07
CA LYS A 22 4.45 4.75 -3.73
C LYS A 22 3.35 3.73 -4.00
N GLY A 23 3.49 2.93 -5.06
CA GLY A 23 2.58 1.83 -5.38
C GLY A 23 2.62 0.73 -4.34
N GLU A 24 3.81 0.33 -3.91
CA GLU A 24 4.04 -0.70 -2.89
C GLU A 24 3.46 -0.26 -1.54
N ILE A 25 3.78 0.95 -1.07
CA ILE A 25 3.23 1.50 0.18
C ILE A 25 1.69 1.55 0.15
N ARG A 26 1.09 1.97 -0.97
CA ARG A 26 -0.37 1.98 -1.12
C ARG A 26 -0.96 0.57 -1.12
N GLY A 27 -0.27 -0.38 -1.76
CA GLY A 27 -0.67 -1.78 -1.79
C GLY A 27 -0.63 -2.43 -0.41
N GLU A 28 0.44 -2.19 0.35
CA GLU A 28 0.58 -2.67 1.73
C GLU A 28 -0.47 -2.05 2.65
N HIS A 29 -0.71 -0.74 2.55
CA HIS A 29 -1.74 -0.06 3.34
C HIS A 29 -3.14 -0.62 3.02
N LYS A 30 -3.46 -0.83 1.74
CA LYS A 30 -4.73 -1.43 1.34
C LYS A 30 -4.90 -2.86 1.86
N LYS A 31 -3.85 -3.69 1.78
CA LYS A 31 -3.87 -5.05 2.36
C LYS A 31 -4.09 -5.01 3.88
N ALA A 32 -3.45 -4.07 4.58
CA ALA A 32 -3.65 -3.91 6.01
C ALA A 32 -5.11 -3.54 6.36
N LEU A 33 -5.75 -2.69 5.55
CA LEU A 33 -7.17 -2.35 5.69
C LEU A 33 -8.08 -3.56 5.43
N ASP A 34 -7.82 -4.33 4.37
CA ASP A 34 -8.60 -5.54 4.05
C ASP A 34 -8.51 -6.56 5.21
N VAL A 35 -7.31 -6.80 5.75
CA VAL A 35 -7.10 -7.68 6.91
C VAL A 35 -7.79 -7.11 8.16
N ALA A 36 -7.73 -5.80 8.38
CA ALA A 36 -8.43 -5.17 9.51
C ALA A 36 -9.95 -5.33 9.41
N GLN A 37 -10.52 -5.23 8.20
CA GLN A 37 -11.93 -5.45 7.95
C GLN A 37 -12.34 -6.90 8.23
N GLU A 38 -11.55 -7.87 7.76
CA GLU A 38 -11.79 -9.29 8.02
C GLU A 38 -11.77 -9.59 9.53
N LEU A 39 -10.75 -9.11 10.24
CA LEU A 39 -10.65 -9.29 11.69
C LEU A 39 -11.79 -8.60 12.44
N LYS A 40 -12.26 -7.44 11.97
CA LYS A 40 -13.42 -6.75 12.54
C LYS A 40 -14.71 -7.54 12.32
N ASN A 41 -14.87 -8.15 11.16
CA ASN A 41 -15.99 -9.04 10.85
C ASN A 41 -15.97 -10.33 11.70
N GLU A 42 -14.78 -10.82 12.03
CA GLU A 42 -14.59 -11.94 12.96
C GLU A 42 -14.84 -11.56 14.44
N GLY A 43 -15.04 -10.26 14.73
CA GLY A 43 -15.31 -9.77 16.08
C GLY A 43 -14.04 -9.56 16.92
N CYS A 44 -12.86 -9.47 16.30
CA CYS A 44 -11.63 -9.14 17.01
C CYS A 44 -11.68 -7.71 17.58
N SER A 45 -11.05 -7.51 18.74
CA SER A 45 -10.97 -6.19 19.36
C SER A 45 -10.09 -5.24 18.54
N SER A 46 -10.49 -3.97 18.46
CA SER A 46 -9.75 -2.95 17.71
C SER A 46 -8.27 -2.90 18.10
N SER A 47 -7.96 -3.08 19.38
CA SER A 47 -6.59 -3.10 19.92
C SER A 47 -5.75 -4.29 19.45
N PHE A 48 -6.37 -5.44 19.18
CA PHE A 48 -5.70 -6.60 18.58
C PHE A 48 -5.44 -6.35 17.09
N ILE A 49 -6.43 -5.81 16.38
CA ILE A 49 -6.31 -5.44 14.97
C ILE A 49 -5.19 -4.40 14.78
N THR A 50 -5.07 -3.43 15.69
CA THR A 50 -3.99 -2.42 15.67
C THR A 50 -2.61 -3.08 15.74
N LYS A 51 -2.45 -4.13 16.55
CA LYS A 51 -1.16 -4.84 16.71
C LYS A 51 -0.79 -5.65 15.48
N ILE A 52 -1.76 -6.27 14.81
CA ILE A 52 -1.54 -7.11 13.63
C ILE A 52 -1.29 -6.25 12.39
N THR A 53 -2.17 -5.29 12.13
CA THR A 53 -2.17 -4.50 10.89
C THR A 53 -1.30 -3.26 10.95
N LYS A 54 -0.85 -2.87 12.17
CA LYS A 54 -0.13 -1.61 12.45
C LYS A 54 -0.87 -0.34 12.02
N LEU A 55 -2.16 -0.47 11.69
CA LEU A 55 -3.05 0.65 11.45
C LEU A 55 -3.35 1.37 12.76
N SER A 56 -3.71 2.64 12.67
CA SER A 56 -4.18 3.37 13.84
C SER A 56 -5.55 2.88 14.30
N ILE A 57 -5.85 3.04 15.59
CA ILE A 57 -7.18 2.71 16.13
C ILE A 57 -8.28 3.49 15.40
N GLN A 58 -8.00 4.75 15.03
CA GLN A 58 -8.92 5.61 14.29
C GLN A 58 -9.25 5.03 12.90
N GLU A 59 -8.26 4.51 12.18
CA GLU A 59 -8.49 3.84 10.89
C GLU A 59 -9.33 2.57 11.06
N ILE A 60 -9.11 1.79 12.11
CA ILE A 60 -9.87 0.56 12.39
C ILE A 60 -11.31 0.85 12.82
N GLU A 61 -11.54 1.94 13.55
CA GLU A 61 -12.88 2.40 13.92
C GLU A 61 -13.65 2.96 12.72
N ALA A 62 -12.95 3.55 11.74
CA ALA A 62 -13.52 4.10 10.52
C ALA A 62 -13.85 3.06 9.42
N LEU A 63 -13.26 1.85 9.49
CA LEU A 63 -13.62 0.67 8.67
C LEU A 63 -15.00 0.11 9.03
#